data_AF-A0A7J4QP77-F1
#
_entry.id   AF-A0A7J4QP77-F1
#
_cell.length_a   1.000
_cell.length_b   1.000
_cell.length_c   1.000
_cell.angle_alpha   90.00
_cell.angle_beta   90.00
_cell.angle_gamma   90.00
#
_symmetry.space_group_name_H-M   'P 1'
#
loop_
_entity.id
_entity.type
_entity.pdbx_description
1 polymer ?
#
loop_
_entity_poly.entity_id
_entity_poly.type
_entity_poly.pdbx_seq_one_letter_code
_entity_poly.pdbx_strand_id
1 'polypeptide(L)'
;QKMTFSVNALVTNTFEFLAGLFGGTITPSDLSLTSISAPYAIRVSNPDAPGDDRQTDCEDESYFDPIADHLAKSDEHKCGLGVGVGFIRFDGYGSGTSAPVLEMAYIDVGFHPEKGETRLPEEVDITLRNDNLGQNTFDTVEIFSDVGVDLFLHYFEDRSNTPEGDNPFGNTTDSRSWVRGLPSGTMPTEEIAAIFTMIGEAPGSQDFPGDIPERLSLIIAIKNFTGDSTTNVNDPTLPVNPAEPPNTLILIAGTESIDRLEYKSTFKRGGYESDRSSLFMQIDNVPKVIIVEGSFMIPESGLSRVNFDNPNLNTIAQIFDNALLTIIEVILDVGDIVNGLPEAIVGTAGSEGGAVGLHCRTQVRNTLADSVREPMPIGQVTFSISSTDNPWLPEIDHILLSEDTEAATVNGRLGPVDPLVPVAMSARIGGITDVEHSYDPVNDVRQMELRGLEGGPLLIGHMKHIDGDLENATRQSATVSNRPSTFNLTQTSEAMTYSASDPIGTITYGGESATQRNAIRLEGLPAAFSLVLGDTVGYVANEPMERIQIQMTNATTP
;
A
#
# COMPACT_ATOMS: atom_id res chain seq x y z
N GLN A 1 14.87 -21.51 5.26
CA GLN A 1 15.96 -20.80 4.56
C GLN A 1 16.84 -21.80 3.82
N LYS A 2 16.85 -21.73 2.48
CA LYS A 2 17.80 -22.46 1.64
C LYS A 2 18.92 -21.50 1.24
N MET A 3 20.16 -21.89 1.51
CA MET A 3 21.37 -21.15 1.13
C MET A 3 22.08 -21.93 0.02
N THR A 4 22.41 -21.25 -1.08
CA THR A 4 23.14 -21.87 -2.19
C THR A 4 24.56 -21.30 -2.24
N PHE A 5 25.54 -22.18 -2.45
CA PHE A 5 26.94 -21.80 -2.57
C PHE A 5 27.46 -22.23 -3.95
N SER A 6 28.23 -21.38 -4.62
CA SER A 6 29.13 -21.80 -5.69
C SER A 6 30.41 -22.32 -5.06
N VAL A 7 30.88 -23.44 -5.59
CA VAL A 7 32.15 -24.04 -5.17
C VAL A 7 33.18 -23.64 -6.21
N ASN A 8 34.09 -22.76 -5.82
CA ASN A 8 35.18 -22.27 -6.68
C ASN A 8 36.35 -23.26 -6.74
N ALA A 9 36.34 -24.29 -5.90
CA ALA A 9 37.29 -25.39 -5.94
C ALA A 9 36.96 -26.40 -7.06
N LEU A 10 38.00 -27.00 -7.65
CA LEU A 10 37.89 -28.17 -8.53
C LEU A 10 37.40 -29.37 -7.73
N VAL A 11 36.08 -29.52 -7.60
CA VAL A 11 35.47 -30.66 -6.92
C VAL A 11 34.87 -31.60 -7.96
N THR A 12 35.41 -32.82 -8.04
CA THR A 12 35.08 -33.74 -9.14
C THR A 12 33.80 -34.54 -8.92
N ASN A 13 33.30 -34.61 -7.67
CA ASN A 13 32.03 -35.23 -7.32
C ASN A 13 31.55 -34.84 -5.91
N THR A 14 30.27 -35.09 -5.62
CA THR A 14 29.59 -34.72 -4.36
C THR A 14 30.16 -35.40 -3.11
N PHE A 15 30.79 -36.57 -3.24
CA PHE A 15 31.38 -37.29 -2.10
C PHE A 15 32.70 -36.65 -1.64
N GLU A 16 33.55 -36.23 -2.59
CA GLU A 16 34.78 -35.48 -2.29
C GLU A 16 34.48 -34.11 -1.67
N PHE A 17 33.39 -33.46 -2.10
CA PHE A 17 32.90 -32.22 -1.49
C PHE A 17 32.58 -32.40 0.00
N LEU A 18 31.73 -33.38 0.33
CA LEU A 18 31.31 -33.65 1.71
C LEU A 18 32.50 -34.07 2.58
N ALA A 19 33.39 -34.92 2.07
CA ALA A 19 34.59 -35.32 2.78
C ALA A 19 35.54 -34.13 3.04
N GLY A 20 35.63 -33.18 2.10
CA GLY A 20 36.44 -31.97 2.27
C GLY A 20 35.86 -30.95 3.25
N LEU A 21 34.54 -30.89 3.37
CA LEU A 21 33.82 -30.04 4.33
C LEU A 21 34.01 -30.55 5.78
N PHE A 22 33.89 -31.86 6.00
CA PHE A 22 34.12 -32.47 7.33
C PHE A 22 35.61 -32.66 7.67
N GLY A 23 36.47 -32.74 6.65
CA GLY A 23 37.92 -32.90 6.79
C GLY A 23 38.72 -31.60 6.90
N GLY A 24 38.07 -30.43 6.76
CA GLY A 24 38.70 -29.11 6.88
C GLY A 24 39.62 -28.74 5.71
N THR A 25 39.50 -29.40 4.56
CA THR A 25 40.29 -29.11 3.35
C THR A 25 39.61 -28.13 2.40
N ILE A 26 38.31 -27.88 2.56
CA ILE A 26 37.61 -26.77 1.92
C ILE A 26 37.77 -25.55 2.82
N THR A 27 38.46 -24.53 2.32
CA THR A 27 38.63 -23.26 3.03
C THR A 27 37.46 -22.33 2.74
N PRO A 28 37.20 -21.35 3.61
CA PRO A 28 36.09 -20.45 3.38
C PRO A 28 36.21 -19.70 2.04
N SER A 29 37.43 -19.39 1.56
CA SER A 29 37.67 -18.78 0.24
C SER A 29 37.32 -19.67 -0.97
N ASP A 30 37.04 -20.95 -0.76
CA ASP A 30 36.65 -21.91 -1.80
C ASP A 30 35.13 -21.96 -2.02
N LEU A 31 34.37 -21.25 -1.19
CA LEU A 31 32.91 -21.16 -1.23
C LEU A 31 32.50 -19.69 -1.40
N SER A 32 31.71 -19.39 -2.42
CA SER A 32 31.03 -18.09 -2.57
C SER A 32 29.53 -18.32 -2.39
N LEU A 33 28.89 -17.53 -1.52
CA LEU A 33 27.45 -17.62 -1.30
C LEU A 33 26.73 -16.98 -2.48
N THR A 34 25.87 -17.73 -3.17
CA THR A 34 25.21 -17.29 -4.40
C THR A 34 23.74 -16.93 -4.22
N SER A 35 23.07 -17.39 -3.16
CA SER A 35 21.71 -16.96 -2.82
C SER A 35 21.33 -17.35 -1.39
N ILE A 36 20.45 -16.53 -0.80
CA ILE A 36 19.65 -16.84 0.39
C ILE A 36 18.19 -16.70 -0.04
N SER A 37 17.32 -17.57 0.49
CA SER A 37 15.89 -17.59 0.14
C SER A 37 15.02 -17.30 1.36
N ALA A 38 13.90 -16.63 1.09
CA ALA A 38 12.77 -16.48 1.98
C ALA A 38 12.32 -17.84 2.58
N PRO A 39 11.63 -17.83 3.73
CA PRO A 39 11.21 -16.66 4.49
C PRO A 39 12.33 -16.05 5.35
N TYR A 40 12.29 -14.73 5.51
CA TYR A 40 13.12 -13.95 6.43
C TYR A 40 12.27 -13.63 7.66
N ALA A 41 12.79 -13.88 8.86
CA ALA A 41 12.05 -13.62 10.08
C ALA A 41 12.86 -12.76 11.05
N ILE A 42 12.26 -11.67 11.52
CA ILE A 42 12.72 -10.89 12.65
C ILE A 42 11.88 -11.33 13.84
N ARG A 43 12.53 -11.94 14.83
CA ARG A 43 11.88 -12.37 16.06
C ARG A 43 12.40 -11.56 17.22
N VAL A 44 11.51 -10.87 17.90
CA VAL A 44 11.82 -10.07 19.07
C VAL A 44 11.23 -10.77 20.27
N SER A 45 12.11 -11.14 21.20
CA SER A 45 11.72 -11.75 22.48
C SER A 45 12.15 -10.79 23.58
N ASN A 46 11.16 -10.28 24.31
CA ASN A 46 11.29 -9.29 25.38
C ASN A 46 10.60 -9.80 26.66
N PRO A 47 10.92 -11.01 27.16
CA PRO A 47 10.20 -11.58 28.29
C PRO A 47 10.53 -10.84 29.58
N ASP A 48 9.54 -10.73 30.47
CA ASP A 48 9.76 -10.22 31.82
C ASP A 48 10.77 -11.08 32.59
N ALA A 49 11.74 -10.43 33.23
CA ALA A 49 12.67 -11.12 34.10
C ALA A 49 11.94 -11.64 35.36
N PRO A 50 12.39 -12.74 35.98
CA PRO A 50 11.83 -13.20 37.25
C PRO A 50 12.00 -12.13 38.35
N GLY A 51 10.89 -11.60 38.87
CA GLY A 51 10.90 -10.53 39.88
C GLY A 51 9.64 -9.67 39.81
N ASP A 52 9.69 -8.50 40.45
CA ASP A 52 8.61 -7.50 40.40
C ASP A 52 8.80 -6.49 39.25
N ASP A 53 10.01 -6.35 38.71
CA ASP A 53 10.32 -5.48 37.57
C ASP A 53 9.88 -6.13 36.26
N ARG A 54 8.98 -5.48 35.53
CA ARG A 54 8.50 -5.93 34.22
C ARG A 54 9.14 -5.10 33.12
N GLN A 55 9.89 -5.75 32.23
CA GLN A 55 10.48 -5.07 31.07
C GLN A 55 9.44 -4.76 30.00
N THR A 56 8.32 -5.50 30.02
CA THR A 56 7.18 -5.26 29.14
C THR A 56 6.22 -4.19 29.63
N ASP A 57 6.45 -3.59 30.80
CA ASP A 57 5.51 -2.64 31.39
C ASP A 57 6.18 -1.31 31.66
N CYS A 58 5.76 -0.28 30.94
CA CYS A 58 6.24 1.08 31.11
C CYS A 58 5.44 1.87 32.17
N GLU A 59 4.71 1.21 33.06
CA GLU A 59 3.92 1.84 34.12
C GLU A 59 4.83 2.65 35.07
N ASP A 60 5.01 3.94 34.77
CA ASP A 60 5.66 4.94 35.61
C ASP A 60 5.01 6.31 35.37
N GLU A 61 4.09 6.69 36.27
CA GLU A 61 3.36 7.97 36.22
C GLU A 61 4.27 9.21 36.19
N SER A 62 5.54 9.08 36.59
CA SER A 62 6.51 10.18 36.57
C SER A 62 7.24 10.35 35.23
N TYR A 63 7.19 9.32 34.37
CA TYR A 63 7.93 9.25 33.12
C TYR A 63 7.02 9.17 31.89
N PHE A 64 6.06 8.23 31.88
CA PHE A 64 5.18 7.95 30.74
C PHE A 64 3.70 8.16 31.10
N ASP A 65 3.03 9.04 30.36
CA ASP A 65 1.58 9.22 30.40
C ASP A 65 0.96 8.50 29.19
N PRO A 66 0.25 7.38 29.38
CA PRO A 66 -0.27 6.56 28.29
C PRO A 66 -1.37 7.25 27.46
N ILE A 67 -1.88 8.41 27.92
CA ILE A 67 -2.84 9.23 27.17
C ILE A 67 -2.17 10.40 26.49
N ALA A 68 -1.26 11.11 27.16
CA ALA A 68 -0.60 12.29 26.58
C ALA A 68 0.54 11.92 25.63
N ASP A 69 1.32 10.88 25.95
CA ASP A 69 2.54 10.53 25.23
C ASP A 69 2.31 9.58 24.03
N HIS A 70 1.13 8.95 23.90
CA HIS A 70 0.85 7.96 22.82
C HIS A 70 1.00 8.51 21.39
N LEU A 71 0.86 9.83 21.19
CA LEU A 71 1.00 10.49 19.88
C LEU A 71 2.42 10.97 19.59
N ALA A 72 3.37 10.71 20.48
CA ALA A 72 4.77 10.99 20.20
C ALA A 72 5.22 10.24 18.93
N LYS A 73 6.19 10.83 18.24
CA LYS A 73 6.89 10.11 17.16
C LYS A 73 7.62 8.91 17.75
N SER A 74 7.85 7.88 16.95
CA SER A 74 8.49 6.63 17.41
C SER A 74 9.84 6.86 18.09
N ASP A 75 10.65 7.80 17.57
CA ASP A 75 11.97 8.15 18.11
C ASP A 75 11.91 8.99 19.39
N GLU A 76 10.80 9.67 19.62
CA GLU A 76 10.52 10.48 20.81
C GLU A 76 9.61 9.75 21.82
N HIS A 77 9.15 8.54 21.48
CA HIS A 77 8.20 7.78 22.29
C HIS A 77 8.89 7.23 23.54
N LYS A 78 8.40 7.62 24.71
CA LYS A 78 9.06 7.30 25.99
C LYS A 78 8.97 5.81 26.35
N CYS A 79 7.93 5.12 25.88
CA CYS A 79 7.77 3.69 26.02
C CYS A 79 7.82 3.00 24.65
N GLY A 80 8.86 2.23 24.36
CA GLY A 80 8.93 1.58 23.06
C GLY A 80 10.01 0.53 22.97
N LEU A 81 9.80 -0.41 22.06
CA LEU A 81 10.76 -1.41 21.63
C LEU A 81 11.08 -1.14 20.16
N GLY A 82 12.32 -0.76 19.87
CA GLY A 82 12.78 -0.45 18.51
C GLY A 82 13.72 -1.52 17.97
N VAL A 83 13.52 -1.94 16.73
CA VAL A 83 14.44 -2.80 15.98
C VAL A 83 14.62 -2.24 14.58
N GLY A 84 15.86 -1.94 14.22
CA GLY A 84 16.20 -1.47 12.89
C GLY A 84 17.32 -2.28 12.26
N VAL A 85 17.28 -2.41 10.93
CA VAL A 85 18.36 -2.97 10.13
C VAL A 85 18.60 -2.10 8.91
N GLY A 86 19.86 -1.90 8.55
CA GLY A 86 20.22 -1.11 7.38
C GLY A 86 21.67 -1.25 7.01
N PHE A 87 22.03 -0.65 5.88
CA PHE A 87 23.40 -0.60 5.39
C PHE A 87 23.77 0.79 4.92
N ILE A 88 25.08 1.04 4.87
CA ILE A 88 25.68 2.23 4.30
C ILE A 88 26.85 1.77 3.44
N ARG A 89 26.82 2.12 2.15
CA ARG A 89 27.90 1.86 1.21
C ARG A 89 28.73 3.12 1.01
N PHE A 90 30.04 2.99 1.12
CA PHE A 90 30.99 4.08 0.98
C PHE A 90 31.79 3.97 -0.33
N ASP A 91 32.28 5.11 -0.83
CA ASP A 91 33.16 5.20 -2.01
C ASP A 91 34.61 4.71 -1.75
N GLY A 92 34.76 3.50 -1.21
CA GLY A 92 36.04 2.87 -0.92
C GLY A 92 36.83 3.47 0.25
N TYR A 93 38.11 3.11 0.36
CA TYR A 93 39.00 3.65 1.40
C TYR A 93 39.41 5.08 1.06
N GLY A 94 38.75 6.05 1.71
CA GLY A 94 39.13 7.45 1.64
C GLY A 94 40.61 7.63 1.99
N SER A 95 41.30 8.46 1.22
CA SER A 95 42.75 8.74 1.30
C SER A 95 43.13 9.56 2.55
N GLY A 96 42.68 9.12 3.73
CA GLY A 96 42.84 9.81 5.02
C GLY A 96 41.67 10.72 5.43
N THR A 97 40.59 10.77 4.65
CA THR A 97 39.31 11.43 5.00
C THR A 97 38.19 10.39 5.09
N SER A 98 37.10 10.70 5.80
CA SER A 98 35.89 9.86 5.77
C SER A 98 35.40 9.71 4.33
N ALA A 99 35.17 8.47 3.89
CA ALA A 99 34.67 8.20 2.56
C ALA A 99 33.24 8.72 2.40
N PRO A 100 32.86 9.33 1.26
CA PRO A 100 31.48 9.71 0.98
C PRO A 100 30.54 8.50 0.99
N VAL A 101 29.29 8.72 1.42
CA VAL A 101 28.22 7.73 1.31
C VAL A 101 27.71 7.70 -0.13
N LEU A 102 27.79 6.54 -0.77
CA LEU A 102 27.26 6.30 -2.11
C LEU A 102 25.78 5.89 -2.08
N GLU A 103 25.41 5.17 -1.04
CA GLU A 103 24.10 4.57 -0.90
C GLU A 103 23.84 4.23 0.55
N MET A 104 22.60 4.40 0.99
CA MET A 104 22.14 3.91 2.27
C MET A 104 20.71 3.43 2.15
N ALA A 105 20.38 2.35 2.87
CA ALA A 105 19.00 1.97 3.07
C ALA A 105 18.84 1.40 4.48
N TYR A 106 17.69 1.65 5.09
CA TYR A 106 17.32 1.04 6.37
C TYR A 106 15.82 0.87 6.49
N ILE A 107 15.45 -0.10 7.33
CA ILE A 107 14.14 -0.19 7.96
C ILE A 107 14.33 0.04 9.45
N ASP A 108 13.44 0.80 10.05
CA ASP A 108 13.30 0.97 11.49
C ASP A 108 11.88 0.61 11.89
N VAL A 109 11.74 -0.22 12.92
CA VAL A 109 10.46 -0.72 13.40
C VAL A 109 10.34 -0.40 14.88
N GLY A 110 9.28 0.33 15.25
CA GLY A 110 8.95 0.67 16.63
C GLY A 110 7.67 -0.01 17.08
N PHE A 111 7.69 -0.61 18.26
CA PHE A 111 6.49 -1.10 18.94
C PHE A 111 6.23 -0.24 20.17
N HIS A 112 5.01 0.26 20.29
CA HIS A 112 4.58 1.14 21.37
C HIS A 112 3.27 0.63 21.96
N PRO A 113 2.97 0.92 23.24
CA PRO A 113 1.66 0.59 23.79
C PRO A 113 0.54 1.34 23.04
N GLU A 114 -0.63 0.72 22.93
CA GLU A 114 -1.83 1.40 22.47
C GLU A 114 -2.24 2.53 23.43
N LYS A 115 -3.16 3.37 22.97
CA LYS A 115 -3.67 4.49 23.76
C LYS A 115 -4.27 4.02 25.09
N GLY A 116 -3.71 4.51 26.19
CA GLY A 116 -4.16 4.18 27.55
C GLY A 116 -3.52 2.91 28.13
N GLU A 117 -2.71 2.21 27.34
CA GLU A 117 -1.97 1.03 27.76
C GLU A 117 -0.50 1.38 28.07
N THR A 118 0.15 0.52 28.84
CA THR A 118 1.58 0.64 29.21
C THR A 118 2.40 -0.56 28.75
N ARG A 119 1.75 -1.54 28.13
CA ARG A 119 2.34 -2.83 27.79
C ARG A 119 3.01 -2.83 26.43
N LEU A 120 4.22 -3.38 26.40
CA LEU A 120 4.98 -3.78 25.23
C LEU A 120 4.84 -5.29 25.01
N PRO A 121 5.08 -5.78 23.78
CA PRO A 121 4.94 -7.20 23.49
C PRO A 121 6.10 -8.00 24.09
N GLU A 122 5.79 -9.19 24.64
CA GLU A 122 6.83 -10.14 25.05
C GLU A 122 7.40 -10.88 23.83
N GLU A 123 6.56 -11.10 22.82
CA GLU A 123 6.91 -11.79 21.58
C GLU A 123 6.31 -11.07 20.37
N VAL A 124 7.19 -10.68 19.45
CA VAL A 124 6.78 -10.25 18.11
C VAL A 124 7.57 -11.01 17.06
N ASP A 125 6.86 -11.55 16.07
CA ASP A 125 7.45 -12.13 14.88
C ASP A 125 7.02 -11.32 13.66
N ILE A 126 7.98 -10.81 12.88
CA ILE A 126 7.75 -10.27 11.54
C ILE A 126 8.41 -11.23 10.56
N THR A 127 7.61 -11.86 9.71
CA THR A 127 8.09 -12.73 8.64
C THR A 127 7.84 -12.06 7.30
N LEU A 128 8.91 -11.84 6.54
CA LEU A 128 8.87 -11.39 5.16
C LEU A 128 9.09 -12.60 4.26
N ARG A 129 8.18 -12.82 3.32
CA ARG A 129 8.26 -13.95 2.40
C ARG A 129 7.98 -13.51 0.98
N ASN A 130 8.79 -14.03 0.08
CA ASN A 130 8.66 -13.84 -1.35
C ASN A 130 9.15 -15.08 -2.12
N ASP A 131 8.78 -15.15 -3.39
CA ASP A 131 9.20 -16.20 -4.31
C ASP A 131 10.18 -15.69 -5.37
N ASN A 132 11.03 -14.71 -5.03
CA ASN A 132 11.95 -14.08 -5.99
C ASN A 132 12.87 -15.10 -6.68
N LEU A 133 13.24 -16.22 -6.04
CA LEU A 133 14.03 -17.29 -6.68
C LEU A 133 13.21 -18.25 -7.57
N GLY A 134 11.89 -18.09 -7.58
CA GLY A 134 10.90 -18.86 -8.33
C GLY A 134 10.26 -18.01 -9.41
N GLN A 135 8.96 -17.78 -9.31
CA GLN A 135 8.16 -17.08 -10.32
C GLN A 135 8.07 -15.58 -10.07
N ASN A 136 8.49 -15.12 -8.88
CA ASN A 136 8.47 -13.73 -8.48
C ASN A 136 7.07 -13.11 -8.55
N THR A 137 6.10 -13.84 -8.00
CA THR A 137 4.67 -13.57 -8.11
C THR A 137 4.09 -13.03 -6.83
N PHE A 138 4.74 -13.18 -5.67
CA PHE A 138 4.15 -12.73 -4.42
C PHE A 138 5.15 -12.21 -3.40
N ASP A 139 4.64 -11.30 -2.58
CA ASP A 139 5.30 -10.76 -1.40
C ASP A 139 4.31 -10.74 -0.24
N THR A 140 4.74 -11.18 0.93
CA THR A 140 3.93 -11.12 2.15
C THR A 140 4.72 -10.58 3.33
N VAL A 141 4.04 -9.78 4.13
CA VAL A 141 4.44 -9.35 5.47
C VAL A 141 3.49 -10.00 6.46
N GLU A 142 4.00 -10.99 7.19
CA GLU A 142 3.27 -11.77 8.18
C GLU A 142 3.72 -11.30 9.58
N ILE A 143 2.77 -10.85 10.41
CA ILE A 143 3.06 -10.31 11.73
C ILE A 143 2.31 -11.12 12.79
N PHE A 144 3.02 -11.51 13.83
CA PHE A 144 2.44 -12.01 15.08
C PHE A 144 2.84 -11.09 16.24
N SER A 145 1.86 -10.70 17.06
CA SER A 145 2.06 -10.02 18.34
C SER A 145 1.22 -10.71 19.43
N ASP A 146 1.79 -10.89 20.60
CA ASP A 146 1.09 -11.49 21.75
C ASP A 146 0.10 -10.52 22.42
N VAL A 147 0.34 -9.21 22.30
CA VAL A 147 -0.53 -8.13 22.81
C VAL A 147 -0.79 -7.06 21.75
N GLY A 148 -1.86 -6.29 21.93
CA GLY A 148 -2.18 -5.15 21.08
C GLY A 148 -1.16 -4.02 21.27
N VAL A 149 -0.64 -3.49 20.16
CA VAL A 149 0.43 -2.48 20.16
C VAL A 149 0.27 -1.52 18.99
N ASP A 150 0.84 -0.34 19.10
CA ASP A 150 1.06 0.55 17.97
C ASP A 150 2.38 0.21 17.28
N LEU A 151 2.34 -0.13 16.00
CA LEU A 151 3.50 -0.43 15.18
C LEU A 151 3.87 0.79 14.32
N PHE A 152 5.11 1.23 14.41
CA PHE A 152 5.74 2.17 13.50
C PHE A 152 6.71 1.43 12.59
N LEU A 153 6.69 1.77 11.30
CA LEU A 153 7.66 1.29 10.32
C LEU A 153 8.19 2.47 9.51
N HIS A 154 9.51 2.59 9.41
CA HIS A 154 10.17 3.59 8.59
C HIS A 154 11.15 2.91 7.66
N TYR A 155 10.85 2.97 6.37
CA TYR A 155 11.78 2.60 5.31
C TYR A 155 12.40 3.86 4.70
N PHE A 156 13.71 3.87 4.55
CA PHE A 156 14.43 4.92 3.86
C PHE A 156 15.50 4.32 2.97
N GLU A 157 15.62 4.86 1.76
CA GLU A 157 16.67 4.51 0.81
C GLU A 157 17.14 5.77 0.09
N ASP A 158 18.45 5.94 -0.02
CA ASP A 158 19.08 6.96 -0.84
C ASP A 158 20.13 6.34 -1.75
N ARG A 159 19.83 6.31 -3.05
CA ARG A 159 20.72 5.82 -4.11
C ARG A 159 21.16 6.95 -5.04
N SER A 160 20.94 8.19 -4.64
CA SER A 160 21.17 9.37 -5.47
C SER A 160 22.64 9.58 -5.87
N ASN A 161 23.60 8.93 -5.19
CA ASN A 161 25.02 8.97 -5.53
C ASN A 161 25.50 7.71 -6.28
N THR A 162 24.58 6.83 -6.69
CA THR A 162 24.86 5.58 -7.40
C THR A 162 24.17 5.58 -8.76
N PRO A 163 24.83 5.15 -9.86
CA PRO A 163 24.14 4.96 -11.15
C PRO A 163 23.12 3.82 -11.12
N GLU A 164 21.99 3.98 -11.80
CA GLU A 164 20.92 2.97 -11.89
C GLU A 164 20.46 2.80 -13.35
N GLY A 165 20.77 1.63 -13.93
CA GLY A 165 20.54 1.39 -15.35
C GLY A 165 21.30 2.38 -16.23
N ASP A 166 20.59 3.06 -17.14
CA ASP A 166 21.14 4.12 -17.99
C ASP A 166 21.19 5.49 -17.28
N ASN A 167 20.62 5.62 -16.08
CA ASN A 167 20.62 6.88 -15.33
C ASN A 167 21.91 7.03 -14.50
N PRO A 168 22.53 8.23 -14.51
CA PRO A 168 23.73 8.49 -13.73
C PRO A 168 23.48 8.56 -12.21
N PHE A 169 22.22 8.55 -11.78
CA PHE A 169 21.78 8.66 -10.39
C PHE A 169 20.58 7.73 -10.16
N GLY A 170 20.55 7.06 -9.00
CA GLY A 170 19.41 6.33 -8.48
C GLY A 170 18.46 7.26 -7.73
N ASN A 171 17.35 6.69 -7.27
CA ASN A 171 16.29 7.44 -6.60
C ASN A 171 16.51 7.54 -5.08
N THR A 172 15.68 8.36 -4.43
CA THR A 172 15.58 8.40 -2.97
C THR A 172 14.13 8.14 -2.59
N THR A 173 13.92 7.28 -1.61
CA THR A 173 12.61 6.85 -1.11
C THR A 173 12.57 7.02 0.40
N ASP A 174 11.50 7.61 0.93
CA ASP A 174 11.26 7.78 2.37
C ASP A 174 9.80 7.45 2.69
N SER A 175 9.57 6.27 3.24
CA SER A 175 8.24 5.71 3.53
C SER A 175 8.06 5.47 5.02
N ARG A 176 7.02 6.02 5.62
CA ARG A 176 6.68 5.87 7.04
C ARG A 176 5.26 5.34 7.17
N SER A 177 5.08 4.34 8.03
CA SER A 177 3.79 3.73 8.32
C SER A 177 3.54 3.68 9.82
N TRP A 178 2.29 3.94 10.22
CA TRP A 178 1.78 3.64 11.55
C TRP A 178 0.60 2.68 11.42
N VAL A 179 0.66 1.57 12.14
CA VAL A 179 -0.49 0.69 12.41
C VAL A 179 -0.84 0.89 13.86
N ARG A 180 -1.83 1.75 14.13
CA ARG A 180 -2.35 1.98 15.48
C ARG A 180 -3.39 0.92 15.79
N GLY A 181 -3.25 0.22 16.90
CA GLY A 181 -4.02 -0.99 17.19
C GLY A 181 -3.64 -2.16 16.28
N LEU A 182 -2.36 -2.54 16.25
CA LEU A 182 -1.90 -3.75 15.57
C LEU A 182 -2.64 -4.96 16.16
N PRO A 183 -3.28 -5.80 15.33
CA PRO A 183 -4.00 -6.97 15.80
C PRO A 183 -3.11 -7.89 16.63
N SER A 184 -3.67 -8.48 17.68
CA SER A 184 -2.96 -9.39 18.59
C SER A 184 -3.49 -10.83 18.52
N GLY A 185 -2.73 -11.77 19.07
CA GLY A 185 -3.11 -13.19 19.11
C GLY A 185 -2.98 -13.87 17.75
N THR A 186 -3.74 -14.94 17.50
CA THR A 186 -3.66 -15.67 16.22
C THR A 186 -5.03 -15.87 15.59
N MET A 187 -5.08 -15.72 14.27
CA MET A 187 -6.23 -16.12 13.47
C MET A 187 -6.47 -17.64 13.60
N PRO A 188 -7.72 -18.11 13.44
CA PRO A 188 -8.01 -19.54 13.35
C PRO A 188 -7.23 -20.18 12.20
N THR A 189 -6.74 -21.42 12.37
CA THR A 189 -5.98 -22.14 11.33
C THR A 189 -6.73 -22.25 10.01
N GLU A 190 -8.05 -22.41 10.07
CA GLU A 190 -8.93 -22.46 8.91
C GLU A 190 -9.01 -21.13 8.14
N GLU A 191 -8.84 -20.01 8.84
CA GLU A 191 -8.79 -18.66 8.27
C GLU A 191 -7.43 -18.40 7.61
N ILE A 192 -6.34 -18.76 8.31
CA ILE A 192 -4.97 -18.70 7.75
C ILE A 192 -4.90 -19.51 6.45
N ALA A 193 -5.42 -20.75 6.45
CA ALA A 193 -5.44 -21.58 5.25
C ALA A 193 -6.25 -20.96 4.11
N ALA A 194 -7.38 -20.30 4.40
CA ALA A 194 -8.20 -19.63 3.40
C ALA A 194 -7.48 -18.41 2.79
N ILE A 195 -6.78 -17.62 3.62
CA ILE A 195 -5.94 -16.50 3.19
C ILE A 195 -4.85 -16.98 2.22
N PHE A 196 -4.06 -17.97 2.63
CA PHE A 196 -2.97 -18.51 1.80
C PHE A 196 -3.49 -19.18 0.53
N THR A 197 -4.64 -19.85 0.59
CA THR A 197 -5.29 -20.38 -0.62
C THR A 197 -5.71 -19.26 -1.58
N MET A 198 -6.30 -18.18 -1.07
CA MET A 198 -6.77 -17.05 -1.89
C MET A 198 -5.64 -16.35 -2.65
N ILE A 199 -4.43 -16.31 -2.09
CA ILE A 199 -3.25 -15.74 -2.77
C ILE A 199 -2.52 -16.75 -3.67
N GLY A 200 -3.07 -17.95 -3.90
CA GLY A 200 -2.47 -19.00 -4.73
C GLY A 200 -1.49 -19.93 -4.00
N GLU A 201 -1.17 -19.66 -2.73
CA GLU A 201 -0.18 -20.40 -1.95
C GLU A 201 -0.81 -21.38 -0.95
N ALA A 202 -1.74 -22.21 -1.44
CA ALA A 202 -2.51 -23.13 -0.60
C ALA A 202 -1.61 -24.09 0.22
N PRO A 203 -2.08 -24.55 1.41
CA PRO A 203 -1.32 -25.51 2.23
C PRO A 203 -0.83 -26.73 1.45
N GLY A 204 0.50 -26.92 1.45
CA GLY A 204 1.17 -27.99 0.69
C GLY A 204 1.57 -27.62 -0.74
N SER A 205 1.49 -26.34 -1.12
CA SER A 205 2.11 -25.80 -2.35
C SER A 205 3.60 -26.19 -2.40
N GLN A 206 4.07 -26.66 -3.57
CA GLN A 206 5.45 -27.14 -3.73
C GLN A 206 6.48 -26.01 -3.75
N ASP A 207 6.07 -24.82 -4.15
CA ASP A 207 6.93 -23.67 -4.37
C ASP A 207 6.81 -22.61 -3.25
N PHE A 208 5.95 -22.87 -2.24
CA PHE A 208 5.84 -22.00 -1.08
C PHE A 208 7.13 -22.06 -0.23
N PRO A 209 7.86 -20.94 -0.05
CA PRO A 209 9.11 -20.94 0.70
C PRO A 209 8.81 -21.12 2.18
N GLY A 210 9.12 -22.26 2.78
CA GLY A 210 8.88 -22.54 4.21
C GLY A 210 7.49 -23.10 4.50
N ASP A 211 7.08 -23.09 5.77
CA ASP A 211 5.76 -23.56 6.18
C ASP A 211 4.77 -22.39 6.33
N ILE A 212 3.48 -22.68 6.20
CA ILE A 212 2.40 -21.74 6.54
C ILE A 212 2.49 -21.42 8.04
N PRO A 213 2.35 -20.14 8.44
CA PRO A 213 2.45 -19.76 9.84
C PRO A 213 1.40 -20.44 10.72
N GLU A 214 1.83 -20.94 11.87
CA GLU A 214 0.93 -21.48 12.91
C GLU A 214 0.33 -20.38 13.80
N ARG A 215 0.98 -19.21 13.85
CA ARG A 215 0.58 -18.01 14.58
C ARG A 215 0.61 -16.81 13.64
N LEU A 216 -0.51 -16.11 13.52
CA LEU A 216 -0.61 -14.95 12.61
C LEU A 216 -1.65 -13.97 13.13
N SER A 217 -1.22 -12.76 13.50
CA SER A 217 -2.11 -11.69 13.96
C SER A 217 -2.56 -10.80 12.80
N LEU A 218 -1.64 -10.49 11.89
CA LEU A 218 -1.87 -9.66 10.70
C LEU A 218 -1.06 -10.21 9.52
N ILE A 219 -1.62 -10.15 8.32
CA ILE A 219 -0.91 -10.38 7.07
C ILE A 219 -1.25 -9.29 6.07
N ILE A 220 -0.21 -8.79 5.41
CA ILE A 220 -0.31 -7.99 4.19
C ILE A 220 0.28 -8.85 3.08
N ALA A 221 -0.49 -9.15 2.05
CA ALA A 221 -0.06 -9.99 0.93
C ALA A 221 -0.31 -9.29 -0.40
N ILE A 222 0.62 -9.45 -1.32
CA ILE A 222 0.55 -8.95 -2.69
C ILE A 222 0.83 -10.14 -3.60
N LYS A 223 -0.03 -10.37 -4.59
CA LYS A 223 0.09 -11.47 -5.55
C LYS A 223 -0.18 -10.95 -6.96
N ASN A 224 0.79 -11.14 -7.85
CA ASN A 224 0.70 -10.97 -9.29
C ASN A 224 0.41 -12.34 -9.94
N PHE A 225 -0.85 -12.66 -10.18
CA PHE A 225 -1.27 -13.93 -10.78
C PHE A 225 -0.86 -14.08 -12.25
N THR A 226 -0.55 -12.99 -12.95
CA THR A 226 -0.11 -13.06 -14.36
C THR A 226 1.24 -13.77 -14.52
N GLY A 227 2.10 -13.70 -13.50
CA GLY A 227 3.37 -14.42 -13.46
C GLY A 227 3.21 -15.85 -12.91
N ASP A 228 2.06 -16.16 -12.31
CA ASP A 228 1.79 -17.45 -11.68
C ASP A 228 1.42 -18.50 -12.73
N SER A 229 2.33 -19.44 -12.93
CA SER A 229 2.19 -20.58 -13.84
C SER A 229 1.70 -21.84 -13.15
N THR A 230 1.44 -21.80 -11.84
CA THR A 230 0.92 -22.93 -11.08
C THR A 230 -0.58 -23.13 -11.29
N THR A 231 -1.07 -24.33 -11.01
CA THR A 231 -2.52 -24.59 -11.05
C THR A 231 -3.10 -24.29 -9.66
N ASN A 232 -3.70 -23.11 -9.52
CA ASN A 232 -4.32 -22.68 -8.28
C ASN A 232 -5.57 -23.49 -7.92
N VAL A 233 -5.83 -23.61 -6.62
CA VAL A 233 -6.97 -24.36 -6.07
C VAL A 233 -8.27 -23.66 -6.46
N ASN A 234 -9.18 -24.34 -7.13
CA ASN A 234 -10.51 -23.79 -7.40
C ASN A 234 -11.37 -23.81 -6.12
N ASP A 235 -11.50 -22.66 -5.46
CA ASP A 235 -12.35 -22.46 -4.30
C ASP A 235 -13.28 -21.26 -4.52
N PRO A 236 -14.51 -21.49 -5.02
CA PRO A 236 -15.48 -20.42 -5.28
C PRO A 236 -16.11 -19.87 -4.00
N THR A 237 -15.75 -20.38 -2.82
CA THR A 237 -16.25 -19.85 -1.54
C THR A 237 -15.42 -18.68 -1.04
N LEU A 238 -14.20 -18.52 -1.55
CA LEU A 238 -13.34 -17.38 -1.25
C LEU A 238 -13.89 -16.10 -1.89
N PRO A 239 -13.54 -14.91 -1.36
CA PRO A 239 -13.90 -13.64 -1.98
C PRO A 239 -13.36 -13.53 -3.41
N VAL A 240 -12.12 -14.00 -3.62
CA VAL A 240 -11.46 -14.12 -4.91
C VAL A 240 -11.13 -15.58 -5.13
N ASN A 241 -11.61 -16.15 -6.24
CA ASN A 241 -11.31 -17.53 -6.58
C ASN A 241 -9.96 -17.58 -7.30
N PRO A 242 -8.91 -18.18 -6.72
CA PRO A 242 -7.57 -18.11 -7.29
C PRO A 242 -7.42 -18.96 -8.57
N ALA A 243 -8.41 -19.80 -8.90
CA ALA A 243 -8.47 -20.50 -10.20
C ALA A 243 -9.02 -19.64 -11.35
N GLU A 244 -9.69 -18.52 -11.04
CA GLU A 244 -10.12 -17.47 -11.98
C GLU A 244 -9.67 -16.11 -11.45
N PRO A 245 -8.35 -15.90 -11.27
CA PRO A 245 -7.87 -14.77 -10.50
C PRO A 245 -7.89 -13.45 -11.30
N PRO A 246 -7.86 -12.30 -10.61
CA PRO A 246 -7.46 -11.02 -11.19
C PRO A 246 -6.00 -11.06 -11.66
N ASN A 247 -5.50 -10.02 -12.33
CA ASN A 247 -4.06 -9.94 -12.61
C ASN A 247 -3.26 -9.75 -11.32
N THR A 248 -3.76 -8.88 -10.44
CA THR A 248 -3.13 -8.56 -9.17
C THR A 248 -4.16 -8.61 -8.03
N LEU A 249 -3.72 -9.10 -6.88
CA LEU A 249 -4.46 -9.14 -5.62
C LEU A 249 -3.59 -8.55 -4.51
N ILE A 250 -4.19 -7.71 -3.67
CA ILE A 250 -3.64 -7.21 -2.43
C ILE A 250 -4.61 -7.56 -1.33
N LEU A 251 -4.08 -8.10 -0.24
CA LEU A 251 -4.85 -8.53 0.91
C LEU A 251 -4.25 -7.94 2.17
N ILE A 252 -5.10 -7.37 3.02
CA ILE A 252 -4.80 -7.12 4.42
C ILE A 252 -5.79 -7.95 5.23
N ALA A 253 -5.32 -8.81 6.12
CA ALA A 253 -6.17 -9.64 6.98
C ALA A 253 -5.61 -9.74 8.40
N GLY A 254 -6.45 -9.51 9.41
CA GLY A 254 -6.06 -9.55 10.82
C GLY A 254 -7.07 -10.21 11.75
N THR A 255 -6.65 -10.53 12.97
CA THR A 255 -7.52 -11.08 14.03
C THR A 255 -8.63 -10.11 14.43
N GLU A 256 -8.33 -8.81 14.35
CA GLU A 256 -9.22 -7.70 14.67
C GLU A 256 -9.02 -6.51 13.74
N SER A 257 -9.85 -5.48 13.93
CA SER A 257 -9.75 -4.24 13.18
C SER A 257 -8.57 -3.42 13.66
N ILE A 258 -7.94 -2.71 12.73
CA ILE A 258 -6.89 -1.73 13.06
C ILE A 258 -7.57 -0.39 13.31
N ASP A 259 -7.22 0.28 14.40
CA ASP A 259 -7.81 1.59 14.74
C ASP A 259 -7.45 2.64 13.70
N ARG A 260 -6.18 2.69 13.31
CA ARG A 260 -5.72 3.58 12.24
C ARG A 260 -4.51 3.01 11.51
N LEU A 261 -4.59 2.96 10.18
CA LEU A 261 -3.43 2.80 9.30
C LEU A 261 -3.06 4.17 8.73
N GLU A 262 -1.85 4.64 8.97
CA GLU A 262 -1.30 5.85 8.35
C GLU A 262 -0.09 5.47 7.50
N TYR A 263 -0.02 5.93 6.26
CA TYR A 263 1.13 5.76 5.38
C TYR A 263 1.51 7.11 4.77
N LYS A 264 2.79 7.43 4.82
CA LYS A 264 3.39 8.62 4.20
C LYS A 264 4.60 8.18 3.40
N SER A 265 4.65 8.53 2.12
CA SER A 265 5.82 8.27 1.30
C SER A 265 6.25 9.50 0.52
N THR A 266 7.56 9.66 0.37
CA THR A 266 8.18 10.58 -0.58
C THR A 266 9.14 9.82 -1.47
N PHE A 267 8.97 9.97 -2.78
CA PHE A 267 9.91 9.47 -3.77
C PHE A 267 10.53 10.66 -4.51
N LYS A 268 11.86 10.64 -4.72
CA LYS A 268 12.61 11.67 -5.44
C LYS A 268 13.41 11.05 -6.56
N ARG A 269 13.08 11.41 -7.80
CA ARG A 269 13.81 10.92 -8.97
C ARG A 269 15.21 11.51 -8.99
N GLY A 270 16.23 10.65 -9.03
CA GLY A 270 17.63 11.09 -8.96
C GLY A 270 18.03 11.78 -7.65
N GLY A 271 17.22 11.66 -6.59
CA GLY A 271 17.40 12.34 -5.30
C GLY A 271 17.20 13.86 -5.32
N TYR A 272 16.47 14.40 -6.29
CA TYR A 272 16.32 15.85 -6.48
C TYR A 272 14.99 16.38 -5.93
N GLU A 273 15.04 17.40 -5.07
CA GLU A 273 13.87 17.83 -4.27
C GLU A 273 12.68 18.30 -5.10
N SER A 274 12.91 19.03 -6.21
CA SER A 274 11.82 19.51 -7.06
C SER A 274 11.25 18.45 -7.99
N ASP A 275 11.89 17.28 -8.10
CA ASP A 275 11.43 16.16 -8.92
C ASP A 275 11.00 15.00 -8.00
N ARG A 276 9.90 15.26 -7.28
CA ARG A 276 9.37 14.38 -6.24
C ARG A 276 7.91 14.03 -6.46
N SER A 277 7.49 12.92 -5.86
CA SER A 277 6.09 12.61 -5.58
C SER A 277 5.94 12.33 -4.08
N SER A 278 4.78 12.67 -3.55
CA SER A 278 4.42 12.42 -2.17
C SER A 278 3.05 11.78 -2.11
N LEU A 279 2.93 10.78 -1.24
CA LEU A 279 1.69 10.07 -0.95
C LEU A 279 1.41 10.18 0.54
N PHE A 280 0.16 10.48 0.87
CA PHE A 280 -0.39 10.38 2.20
C PHE A 280 -1.66 9.54 2.13
N MET A 281 -1.74 8.52 2.99
CA MET A 281 -2.92 7.71 3.18
C MET A 281 -3.18 7.59 4.68
N GLN A 282 -4.43 7.74 5.08
CA GLN A 282 -4.88 7.47 6.44
C GLN A 282 -6.22 6.72 6.34
N ILE A 283 -6.31 5.59 7.01
CA ILE A 283 -7.53 4.78 7.10
C ILE A 283 -7.87 4.63 8.56
N ASP A 284 -9.00 5.19 8.98
CA ASP A 284 -9.55 5.06 10.32
C ASP A 284 -10.57 3.92 10.38
N ASN A 285 -10.51 3.11 11.44
CA ASN A 285 -11.29 1.88 11.64
C ASN A 285 -11.18 0.96 10.41
N VAL A 286 -9.98 0.42 10.21
CA VAL A 286 -9.68 -0.52 9.14
C VAL A 286 -10.42 -1.85 9.41
N PRO A 287 -11.19 -2.36 8.45
CA PRO A 287 -11.84 -3.67 8.55
C PRO A 287 -10.82 -4.80 8.77
N LYS A 288 -11.28 -5.90 9.39
CA LYS A 288 -10.44 -7.09 9.61
C LYS A 288 -9.83 -7.63 8.32
N VAL A 289 -10.57 -7.55 7.23
CA VAL A 289 -10.11 -7.96 5.90
C VAL A 289 -10.37 -6.86 4.88
N ILE A 290 -9.34 -6.43 4.17
CA ILE A 290 -9.41 -5.61 2.97
C ILE A 290 -8.81 -6.41 1.83
N ILE A 291 -9.54 -6.51 0.73
CA ILE A 291 -9.07 -7.10 -0.52
C ILE A 291 -9.12 -6.02 -1.58
N VAL A 292 -8.01 -5.79 -2.27
CA VAL A 292 -7.95 -4.96 -3.47
C VAL A 292 -7.51 -5.85 -4.62
N GLU A 293 -8.29 -5.89 -5.69
CA GLU A 293 -7.98 -6.71 -6.86
C GLU A 293 -8.15 -5.93 -8.15
N GLY A 294 -7.51 -6.39 -9.22
CA GLY A 294 -7.74 -5.79 -10.52
C GLY A 294 -6.83 -6.26 -11.63
N SER A 295 -6.96 -5.61 -12.78
CA SER A 295 -6.11 -5.83 -13.95
C SER A 295 -4.79 -5.05 -13.91
N PHE A 296 -4.59 -4.19 -12.89
CA PHE A 296 -3.34 -3.47 -12.70
C PHE A 296 -2.18 -4.45 -12.47
N MET A 297 -0.97 -3.98 -12.73
CA MET A 297 0.26 -4.74 -12.53
C MET A 297 1.14 -4.01 -11.52
N ILE A 298 1.65 -4.74 -10.55
CA ILE A 298 2.71 -4.25 -9.67
C ILE A 298 4.05 -4.70 -10.28
N PRO A 299 5.03 -3.80 -10.42
CA PRO A 299 6.36 -4.17 -10.91
C PRO A 299 6.92 -5.37 -10.14
N GLU A 300 7.44 -6.35 -10.88
CA GLU A 300 8.17 -7.49 -10.30
C GLU A 300 9.43 -6.99 -9.56
N SER A 301 9.65 -7.52 -8.37
CA SER A 301 10.82 -7.24 -7.52
C SER A 301 12.13 -7.75 -8.15
N GLY A 302 13.25 -7.06 -7.89
CA GLY A 302 14.47 -7.21 -8.70
C GLY A 302 15.58 -8.01 -8.03
N LEU A 303 15.85 -9.23 -8.50
CA LEU A 303 16.95 -10.14 -8.08
C LEU A 303 18.40 -9.62 -8.30
N SER A 304 18.61 -8.42 -8.84
CA SER A 304 19.87 -8.04 -9.51
C SER A 304 20.61 -6.87 -8.85
N ARG A 305 20.48 -6.66 -7.54
CA ARG A 305 21.13 -5.53 -6.85
C ARG A 305 22.32 -5.95 -5.96
N VAL A 306 22.47 -7.23 -5.58
CA VAL A 306 23.67 -7.72 -4.87
C VAL A 306 24.81 -8.16 -5.81
N ASN A 307 26.00 -7.58 -5.62
CA ASN A 307 27.24 -8.15 -6.12
C ASN A 307 27.88 -9.04 -5.03
N PHE A 308 27.59 -10.34 -5.08
CA PHE A 308 28.00 -11.35 -4.08
C PHE A 308 29.51 -11.60 -3.97
N ASP A 309 30.34 -10.90 -4.74
CA ASP A 309 31.76 -11.20 -4.94
C ASP A 309 32.66 -10.06 -4.41
N ASN A 310 32.68 -9.84 -3.08
CA ASN A 310 33.65 -8.96 -2.43
C ASN A 310 34.89 -9.76 -1.95
N PRO A 311 36.02 -9.74 -2.67
CA PRO A 311 37.20 -10.55 -2.36
C PRO A 311 37.95 -10.11 -1.09
N ASN A 312 37.54 -9.02 -0.43
CA ASN A 312 38.21 -8.47 0.75
C ASN A 312 37.60 -8.92 2.08
N LEU A 313 36.47 -9.62 2.07
CA LEU A 313 35.80 -10.11 3.28
C LEU A 313 36.10 -11.60 3.47
N ASN A 314 36.28 -12.04 4.73
CA ASN A 314 36.32 -13.48 5.02
C ASN A 314 34.92 -14.08 4.82
N THR A 315 34.80 -15.38 4.52
CA THR A 315 33.52 -15.98 4.09
C THR A 315 32.42 -15.98 5.14
N ILE A 316 32.76 -15.96 6.43
CA ILE A 316 31.74 -15.78 7.49
C ILE A 316 31.21 -14.34 7.45
N ALA A 317 32.09 -13.35 7.27
CA ALA A 317 31.67 -11.97 7.05
C ALA A 317 30.91 -11.80 5.73
N GLN A 318 31.26 -12.52 4.65
CA GLN A 318 30.48 -12.54 3.41
C GLN A 318 29.10 -13.19 3.61
N ILE A 319 28.97 -14.23 4.43
CA ILE A 319 27.66 -14.84 4.74
C ILE A 319 26.77 -13.86 5.50
N PHE A 320 27.30 -13.14 6.50
CA PHE A 320 26.55 -12.14 7.25
C PHE A 320 26.22 -10.90 6.41
N ASP A 321 27.17 -10.42 5.59
CA ASP A 321 26.98 -9.29 4.67
C ASP A 321 25.93 -9.63 3.61
N ASN A 322 26.04 -10.80 2.96
CA ASN A 322 25.07 -11.24 1.95
C ASN A 322 23.70 -11.57 2.55
N ALA A 323 23.62 -12.14 3.75
CA ALA A 323 22.33 -12.37 4.43
C ALA A 323 21.62 -11.08 4.81
N LEU A 324 22.38 -10.08 5.26
CA LEU A 324 21.85 -8.74 5.53
C LEU A 324 21.39 -8.07 4.23
N LEU A 325 22.18 -8.16 3.16
CA LEU A 325 21.85 -7.59 1.85
C LEU A 325 20.60 -8.23 1.23
N THR A 326 20.39 -9.54 1.35
CA THR A 326 19.17 -10.18 0.82
C THR A 326 17.91 -9.84 1.64
N ILE A 327 18.01 -9.73 2.98
CA ILE A 327 16.89 -9.24 3.81
C ILE A 327 16.52 -7.81 3.39
N ILE A 328 17.54 -6.98 3.14
CA ILE A 328 17.35 -5.60 2.70
C ILE A 328 16.70 -5.58 1.31
N GLU A 329 17.13 -6.41 0.34
CA GLU A 329 16.48 -6.49 -0.98
C GLU A 329 14.96 -6.72 -0.88
N VAL A 330 14.50 -7.66 -0.06
CA VAL A 330 13.06 -7.89 0.15
C VAL A 330 12.35 -6.64 0.67
N ILE A 331 13.02 -5.89 1.55
CA ILE A 331 12.46 -4.64 2.08
C ILE A 331 12.45 -3.55 0.99
N LEU A 332 13.51 -3.44 0.17
CA LEU A 332 13.55 -2.50 -0.95
C LEU A 332 12.43 -2.82 -1.94
N ASP A 333 12.23 -4.11 -2.23
CA ASP A 333 11.20 -4.62 -3.12
C ASP A 333 9.80 -4.28 -2.59
N VAL A 334 9.52 -4.52 -1.30
CA VAL A 334 8.26 -4.10 -0.66
C VAL A 334 8.10 -2.57 -0.73
N GLY A 335 9.17 -1.80 -0.53
CA GLY A 335 9.15 -0.35 -0.67
C GLY A 335 8.80 0.12 -2.08
N ASP A 336 9.45 -0.46 -3.10
CA ASP A 336 9.20 -0.18 -4.52
C ASP A 336 7.74 -0.53 -4.90
N ILE A 337 7.23 -1.67 -4.42
CA ILE A 337 5.85 -2.11 -4.63
C ILE A 337 4.84 -1.15 -4.01
N VAL A 338 5.02 -0.79 -2.73
CA VAL A 338 4.09 0.11 -2.02
C VAL A 338 4.05 1.48 -2.68
N ASN A 339 5.17 1.95 -3.24
CA ASN A 339 5.24 3.23 -3.94
C ASN A 339 4.68 3.19 -5.36
N GLY A 340 4.79 2.06 -6.07
CA GLY A 340 4.23 1.88 -7.42
C GLY A 340 2.70 1.63 -7.44
N LEU A 341 2.13 1.19 -6.32
CA LEU A 341 0.73 0.80 -6.22
C LEU A 341 -0.29 1.88 -6.67
N PRO A 342 -0.18 3.15 -6.23
CA PRO A 342 -1.15 4.17 -6.64
C PRO A 342 -1.17 4.41 -8.14
N GLU A 343 0.01 4.43 -8.79
CA GLU A 343 0.13 4.61 -10.24
C GLU A 343 -0.52 3.45 -10.99
N ALA A 344 -0.28 2.22 -10.54
CA ALA A 344 -0.85 1.01 -11.13
C ALA A 344 -2.40 1.02 -11.08
N ILE A 345 -2.97 1.41 -9.94
CA ILE A 345 -4.43 1.53 -9.76
C ILE A 345 -5.00 2.63 -10.65
N VAL A 346 -4.40 3.83 -10.63
CA VAL A 346 -4.89 4.98 -11.43
C VAL A 346 -4.80 4.69 -12.93
N GLY A 347 -3.73 4.04 -13.40
CA GLY A 347 -3.58 3.65 -14.81
C GLY A 347 -4.71 2.74 -15.30
N THR A 348 -5.18 1.82 -14.45
CA THR A 348 -6.24 0.86 -14.78
C THR A 348 -7.63 1.50 -14.88
N ALA A 349 -7.83 2.65 -14.23
CA ALA A 349 -9.04 3.45 -14.41
C ALA A 349 -9.00 4.33 -15.69
N GLY A 350 -7.89 4.31 -16.43
CA GLY A 350 -7.63 5.12 -17.62
C GLY A 350 -8.24 4.59 -18.92
N SER A 351 -7.74 5.11 -20.05
CA SER A 351 -8.26 4.80 -21.40
C SER A 351 -7.94 3.39 -21.90
N GLU A 352 -7.00 2.69 -21.26
CA GLU A 352 -6.57 1.34 -21.67
C GLU A 352 -7.59 0.26 -21.31
N GLY A 353 -8.54 0.57 -20.42
CA GLY A 353 -9.48 -0.41 -19.90
C GLY A 353 -8.92 -1.17 -18.70
N GLY A 354 -9.81 -1.92 -18.05
CA GLY A 354 -9.44 -2.74 -16.91
C GLY A 354 -10.50 -2.78 -15.82
N ALA A 355 -10.18 -3.45 -14.73
CA ALA A 355 -11.04 -3.56 -13.56
C ALA A 355 -10.25 -3.33 -12.28
N VAL A 356 -10.89 -2.71 -11.30
CA VAL A 356 -10.42 -2.60 -9.93
C VAL A 356 -11.58 -2.85 -8.96
N GLY A 357 -11.33 -3.68 -7.96
CA GLY A 357 -12.24 -4.03 -6.89
C GLY A 357 -11.61 -3.73 -5.53
N LEU A 358 -12.39 -3.23 -4.58
CA LEU A 358 -12.07 -3.15 -3.17
C LEU A 358 -13.21 -3.82 -2.40
N HIS A 359 -12.88 -4.77 -1.53
CA HIS A 359 -13.84 -5.50 -0.73
C HIS A 359 -13.41 -5.54 0.73
N CYS A 360 -14.27 -5.06 1.61
CA CYS A 360 -14.05 -5.07 3.04
C CYS A 360 -14.94 -6.09 3.73
N ARG A 361 -14.34 -6.98 4.51
CA ARG A 361 -14.99 -8.15 5.11
C ARG A 361 -14.56 -8.34 6.56
N THR A 362 -15.36 -9.10 7.29
CA THR A 362 -15.02 -9.56 8.65
C THR A 362 -14.00 -10.69 8.68
N GLN A 363 -13.89 -11.46 7.58
CA GLN A 363 -13.03 -12.63 7.43
C GLN A 363 -12.91 -13.01 5.94
N VAL A 364 -11.88 -13.75 5.55
CA VAL A 364 -11.67 -14.33 4.22
C VAL A 364 -12.51 -15.60 4.07
N ARG A 365 -12.48 -16.52 5.05
CA ARG A 365 -13.24 -17.77 4.93
C ARG A 365 -14.73 -17.49 5.00
N ASN A 366 -15.53 -18.17 4.18
CA ASN A 366 -16.98 -17.94 4.16
C ASN A 366 -17.67 -18.26 5.51
N THR A 367 -17.21 -19.30 6.21
CA THR A 367 -17.79 -19.72 7.50
C THR A 367 -16.68 -20.26 8.41
N LEU A 368 -16.62 -19.70 9.61
CA LEU A 368 -15.83 -20.20 10.76
C LEU A 368 -16.78 -20.84 11.77
N ALA A 369 -16.24 -21.41 12.85
CA ALA A 369 -17.04 -22.13 13.86
C ALA A 369 -18.08 -21.24 14.55
N ASP A 370 -17.80 -19.95 14.65
CA ASP A 370 -18.49 -18.95 15.45
C ASP A 370 -18.92 -17.70 14.66
N SER A 371 -18.58 -17.61 13.37
CA SER A 371 -18.89 -16.47 12.52
C SER A 371 -19.04 -16.81 11.03
N VAL A 372 -19.72 -15.93 10.30
CA VAL A 372 -19.83 -15.96 8.84
C VAL A 372 -19.24 -14.68 8.25
N ARG A 373 -18.74 -14.77 7.02
CA ARG A 373 -18.20 -13.60 6.31
C ARG A 373 -19.28 -12.59 6.01
N GLU A 374 -19.12 -11.38 6.51
CA GLU A 374 -20.04 -10.26 6.30
C GLU A 374 -19.27 -9.02 5.81
N PRO A 375 -19.91 -8.10 5.08
CA PRO A 375 -19.33 -6.80 4.77
C PRO A 375 -19.01 -6.02 6.05
N MET A 376 -17.83 -5.39 6.08
CA MET A 376 -17.40 -4.57 7.21
C MET A 376 -16.94 -3.20 6.69
N PRO A 377 -17.64 -2.10 7.01
CA PRO A 377 -17.32 -0.80 6.43
C PRO A 377 -16.02 -0.24 6.99
N ILE A 378 -15.20 0.35 6.12
CA ILE A 378 -14.11 1.23 6.54
C ILE A 378 -14.72 2.44 7.24
N GLY A 379 -14.16 2.88 8.36
CA GLY A 379 -14.59 4.09 9.04
C GLY A 379 -14.41 5.32 8.15
N GLN A 380 -13.16 5.63 7.80
CA GLN A 380 -12.81 6.72 6.90
C GLN A 380 -11.50 6.45 6.17
N VAL A 381 -11.49 6.63 4.85
CA VAL A 381 -10.27 6.69 4.04
C VAL A 381 -9.98 8.15 3.72
N THR A 382 -8.72 8.52 3.88
CA THR A 382 -8.12 9.79 3.50
C THR A 382 -6.91 9.47 2.65
N PHE A 383 -6.81 10.10 1.48
CA PHE A 383 -5.77 9.84 0.49
C PHE A 383 -5.36 11.16 -0.17
N SER A 384 -4.07 11.37 -0.37
CA SER A 384 -3.53 12.47 -1.16
C SER A 384 -2.27 12.03 -1.87
N ILE A 385 -2.19 12.26 -3.18
CA ILE A 385 -0.99 12.05 -3.99
C ILE A 385 -0.71 13.29 -4.82
N SER A 386 0.54 13.75 -4.83
CA SER A 386 0.93 14.95 -5.57
C SER A 386 2.44 15.04 -5.80
N SER A 387 2.84 15.81 -6.79
CA SER A 387 4.23 16.31 -6.94
C SER A 387 4.42 17.71 -6.36
N THR A 388 3.32 18.45 -6.19
CA THR A 388 3.28 19.83 -5.66
C THR A 388 2.24 19.96 -4.55
N ASP A 389 2.20 21.12 -3.89
CA ASP A 389 1.18 21.39 -2.89
C ASP A 389 -0.21 21.35 -3.54
N ASN A 390 -1.08 20.47 -3.04
CA ASN A 390 -2.41 20.26 -3.59
C ASN A 390 -3.50 20.58 -2.54
N PRO A 391 -4.68 21.02 -3.00
CA PRO A 391 -5.80 21.32 -2.13
C PRO A 391 -6.32 20.05 -1.42
N TRP A 392 -6.66 20.24 -0.16
CA TRP A 392 -7.17 19.21 0.75
C TRP A 392 -8.42 19.73 1.47
N LEU A 393 -9.51 18.94 1.48
CA LEU A 393 -10.77 19.31 2.13
C LEU A 393 -11.04 18.40 3.35
N PRO A 394 -10.58 18.77 4.56
CA PRO A 394 -10.66 17.88 5.73
C PRO A 394 -12.07 17.68 6.28
N GLU A 395 -13.01 18.57 5.95
CA GLU A 395 -14.33 18.61 6.60
C GLU A 395 -15.44 17.94 5.77
N ILE A 396 -15.19 17.63 4.50
CA ILE A 396 -16.18 17.16 3.54
C ILE A 396 -15.64 15.93 2.82
N ASP A 397 -16.48 14.91 2.66
CA ASP A 397 -16.14 13.76 1.82
C ASP A 397 -16.00 14.23 0.37
N HIS A 398 -14.86 13.95 -0.25
CA HIS A 398 -14.53 14.46 -1.56
C HIS A 398 -13.68 13.49 -2.37
N ILE A 399 -13.70 13.69 -3.68
CA ILE A 399 -12.70 13.24 -4.63
C ILE A 399 -12.34 14.48 -5.45
N LEU A 400 -11.11 14.95 -5.34
CA LEU A 400 -10.65 16.18 -5.96
C LEU A 400 -9.40 15.89 -6.79
N LEU A 401 -9.47 16.24 -8.08
CA LEU A 401 -8.31 16.29 -8.95
C LEU A 401 -7.81 17.73 -9.02
N SER A 402 -6.51 17.92 -8.94
CA SER A 402 -5.89 19.24 -8.93
C SER A 402 -4.68 19.29 -9.84
N GLU A 403 -4.68 20.24 -10.77
CA GLU A 403 -3.60 20.48 -11.71
C GLU A 403 -2.92 21.81 -11.39
N ASP A 404 -1.62 21.75 -11.10
CA ASP A 404 -0.79 22.94 -10.97
C ASP A 404 -0.19 23.29 -12.33
N THR A 405 -0.70 24.36 -12.93
CA THR A 405 -0.34 24.75 -14.29
C THR A 405 1.08 25.33 -14.41
N GLU A 406 1.70 25.75 -13.30
CA GLU A 406 3.14 26.12 -13.29
C GLU A 406 4.07 24.92 -13.15
N ALA A 407 3.55 23.77 -12.72
CA ALA A 407 4.30 22.52 -12.58
C ALA A 407 4.29 21.65 -13.86
N ALA A 408 3.94 22.22 -15.02
CA ALA A 408 3.91 21.50 -16.31
C ALA A 408 5.27 20.83 -16.64
N THR A 409 6.37 21.40 -16.15
CA THR A 409 7.68 20.75 -16.08
C THR A 409 8.29 21.02 -14.72
N VAL A 410 8.98 20.05 -14.14
CA VAL A 410 9.78 20.23 -12.93
C VAL A 410 11.26 20.25 -13.28
N ASN A 411 12.06 20.94 -12.47
CA ASN A 411 13.50 20.86 -12.59
C ASN A 411 13.96 19.51 -12.01
N GLY A 412 14.46 18.62 -12.86
CA GLY A 412 15.15 17.39 -12.45
C GLY A 412 16.66 17.60 -12.39
N ARG A 413 17.38 16.58 -11.91
CA ARG A 413 18.84 16.64 -11.74
C ARG A 413 19.63 16.82 -13.04
N LEU A 414 19.06 16.38 -14.16
CA LEU A 414 19.64 16.48 -15.51
C LEU A 414 19.02 17.60 -16.35
N GLY A 415 18.13 18.40 -15.77
CA GLY A 415 17.38 19.45 -16.47
C GLY A 415 15.86 19.28 -16.33
N PRO A 416 15.08 20.08 -17.07
CA PRO A 416 13.61 20.01 -17.01
C PRO A 416 13.07 18.67 -17.48
N VAL A 417 12.09 18.15 -16.75
CA VAL A 417 11.43 16.86 -16.96
C VAL A 417 9.95 16.97 -16.58
N ASP A 418 9.13 16.01 -17.02
CA ASP A 418 7.72 15.97 -16.60
C ASP A 418 7.61 15.61 -15.11
N PRO A 419 6.67 16.23 -14.37
CA PRO A 419 6.40 15.87 -12.98
C PRO A 419 6.01 14.39 -12.87
N LEU A 420 6.41 13.76 -11.75
CA LEU A 420 6.05 12.38 -11.45
C LEU A 420 4.52 12.20 -11.30
N VAL A 421 3.83 13.21 -10.75
CA VAL A 421 2.38 13.25 -10.62
C VAL A 421 1.88 14.58 -11.22
N PRO A 422 1.56 14.62 -12.53
CA PRO A 422 1.11 15.83 -13.21
C PRO A 422 -0.24 16.37 -12.72
N VAL A 423 -1.13 15.47 -12.29
CA VAL A 423 -2.43 15.80 -11.72
C VAL A 423 -2.49 15.19 -10.33
N ALA A 424 -2.49 16.04 -9.32
CA ALA A 424 -2.66 15.61 -7.94
C ALA A 424 -4.09 15.12 -7.69
N MET A 425 -4.24 14.22 -6.74
CA MET A 425 -5.53 13.71 -6.31
C MET A 425 -5.61 13.73 -4.79
N SER A 426 -6.72 14.25 -4.25
CA SER A 426 -7.10 14.08 -2.86
C SER A 426 -8.47 13.44 -2.76
N ALA A 427 -8.64 12.51 -1.82
CA ALA A 427 -9.90 11.86 -1.57
C ALA A 427 -10.11 11.67 -0.06
N ARG A 428 -11.37 11.81 0.37
CA ARG A 428 -11.83 11.52 1.72
C ARG A 428 -13.20 10.90 1.61
N ILE A 429 -13.37 9.65 2.04
CA ILE A 429 -14.66 8.96 1.99
C ILE A 429 -14.78 8.02 3.18
N GLY A 430 -15.91 8.07 3.89
CA GLY A 430 -16.21 7.15 4.99
C GLY A 430 -17.27 6.11 4.67
N GLY A 431 -17.29 5.02 5.43
CA GLY A 431 -18.36 4.02 5.41
C GLY A 431 -18.43 3.16 4.16
N ILE A 432 -17.30 2.87 3.50
CA ILE A 432 -17.24 2.04 2.28
C ILE A 432 -17.08 0.56 2.66
N THR A 433 -17.86 -0.33 2.06
CA THR A 433 -17.65 -1.79 2.12
C THR A 433 -17.14 -2.36 0.82
N ASP A 434 -17.60 -1.82 -0.32
CA ASP A 434 -17.23 -2.31 -1.64
C ASP A 434 -17.10 -1.15 -2.62
N VAL A 435 -16.06 -1.21 -3.45
CA VAL A 435 -15.91 -0.37 -4.65
C VAL A 435 -15.59 -1.30 -5.80
N GLU A 436 -16.34 -1.23 -6.87
CA GLU A 436 -15.99 -1.89 -8.12
C GLU A 436 -16.00 -0.85 -9.24
N HIS A 437 -14.94 -0.84 -10.03
CA HIS A 437 -14.88 -0.05 -11.25
C HIS A 437 -14.35 -0.92 -12.37
N SER A 438 -15.00 -0.88 -13.53
CA SER A 438 -14.50 -1.52 -14.73
C SER A 438 -14.74 -0.64 -15.96
N TYR A 439 -13.80 -0.73 -16.90
CA TYR A 439 -13.92 -0.10 -18.21
C TYR A 439 -13.61 -1.13 -19.29
N ASP A 440 -14.60 -1.39 -20.14
CA ASP A 440 -14.45 -2.15 -21.37
C ASP A 440 -14.26 -1.18 -22.54
N PRO A 441 -13.04 -1.02 -23.07
CA PRO A 441 -12.75 -0.10 -24.16
C PRO A 441 -13.28 -0.60 -25.52
N VAL A 442 -13.59 -1.89 -25.65
CA VAL A 442 -14.13 -2.47 -26.89
C VAL A 442 -15.59 -2.10 -27.06
N ASN A 443 -16.36 -2.18 -25.98
CA ASN A 443 -17.78 -1.82 -25.96
C ASN A 443 -18.05 -0.38 -25.48
N ASP A 444 -17.00 0.35 -25.07
CA ASP A 444 -17.07 1.68 -24.44
C ASP A 444 -18.09 1.72 -23.28
N VAL A 445 -18.00 0.72 -22.40
CA VAL A 445 -18.85 0.60 -21.22
C VAL A 445 -18.01 0.80 -19.97
N ARG A 446 -18.35 1.81 -19.18
CA ARG A 446 -17.81 2.02 -17.83
C ARG A 446 -18.86 1.63 -16.82
N GLN A 447 -18.46 0.85 -15.82
CA GLN A 447 -19.30 0.49 -14.69
C GLN A 447 -18.62 0.91 -13.41
N MET A 448 -19.40 1.49 -12.51
CA MET A 448 -18.98 1.82 -11.16
C MET A 448 -20.06 1.37 -10.19
N GLU A 449 -19.66 0.62 -9.17
CA GLU A 449 -20.48 0.24 -8.04
C GLU A 449 -19.78 0.69 -6.75
N LEU A 450 -20.57 1.30 -5.86
CA LEU A 450 -20.15 1.68 -4.53
C LEU A 450 -21.18 1.13 -3.54
N ARG A 451 -20.71 0.39 -2.54
CA ARG A 451 -21.55 -0.08 -1.43
C ARG A 451 -20.97 0.33 -0.09
N GLY A 452 -21.86 0.53 0.87
CA GLY A 452 -21.49 0.76 2.25
C GLY A 452 -22.61 1.38 3.07
N LEU A 453 -22.24 2.16 4.08
CA LEU A 453 -23.18 2.93 4.89
C LEU A 453 -23.69 4.14 4.10
N GLU A 454 -24.91 4.58 4.37
CA GLU A 454 -25.40 5.88 3.90
C GLU A 454 -24.48 6.99 4.42
N GLY A 455 -24.18 7.94 3.55
CA GLY A 455 -23.23 9.03 3.82
C GLY A 455 -23.82 10.41 3.59
N GLY A 456 -23.10 11.41 4.08
CA GLY A 456 -23.41 12.82 3.84
C GLY A 456 -23.11 13.26 2.41
N PRO A 457 -22.93 14.57 2.20
CA PRO A 457 -22.58 15.10 0.89
C PRO A 457 -21.24 14.57 0.39
N LEU A 458 -21.18 14.22 -0.89
CA LEU A 458 -19.94 13.86 -1.60
C LEU A 458 -19.66 14.91 -2.67
N LEU A 459 -18.49 15.54 -2.60
CA LEU A 459 -18.00 16.48 -3.61
C LEU A 459 -17.04 15.76 -4.56
N ILE A 460 -17.33 15.77 -5.85
CA ILE A 460 -16.41 15.31 -6.88
C ILE A 460 -16.00 16.53 -7.69
N GLY A 461 -14.71 16.82 -7.76
CA GLY A 461 -14.24 18.05 -8.37
C GLY A 461 -12.94 17.92 -9.13
N HIS A 462 -12.73 18.88 -10.01
CA HIS A 462 -11.48 19.13 -10.68
C HIS A 462 -11.15 20.62 -10.60
N MET A 463 -9.90 20.95 -10.32
CA MET A 463 -9.44 22.32 -10.32
C MET A 463 -8.07 22.50 -10.97
N LYS A 464 -7.90 23.66 -11.60
CA LYS A 464 -6.62 24.12 -12.11
C LYS A 464 -6.20 25.36 -11.34
N HIS A 465 -5.01 25.34 -10.77
CA HIS A 465 -4.42 26.44 -10.03
C HIS A 465 -3.01 26.76 -10.53
N ILE A 466 -2.43 27.82 -9.99
CA ILE A 466 -1.06 28.26 -10.25
C ILE A 466 -0.37 28.35 -8.88
N ASP A 467 0.64 27.52 -8.62
CA ASP A 467 1.49 27.59 -7.41
C ASP A 467 0.67 27.72 -6.10
N GLY A 468 -0.33 26.85 -5.94
CA GLY A 468 -1.25 26.85 -4.81
C GLY A 468 -2.26 28.02 -4.72
N ASP A 469 -2.32 28.94 -5.69
CA ASP A 469 -3.37 29.98 -5.75
C ASP A 469 -4.74 29.35 -6.05
N LEU A 470 -5.45 29.05 -4.97
CA LEU A 470 -6.81 28.55 -5.05
C LEU A 470 -7.78 29.69 -5.39
N GLU A 471 -7.54 30.94 -4.99
CA GLU A 471 -8.49 32.06 -5.12
C GLU A 471 -8.85 32.32 -6.58
N ASN A 472 -7.85 32.29 -7.47
CA ASN A 472 -8.04 32.47 -8.92
C ASN A 472 -8.13 31.15 -9.70
N ALA A 473 -8.25 30.01 -9.01
CA ALA A 473 -8.31 28.70 -9.64
C ALA A 473 -9.57 28.56 -10.53
N THR A 474 -9.41 27.86 -11.65
CA THR A 474 -10.55 27.38 -12.43
C THR A 474 -11.06 26.11 -11.80
N ARG A 475 -12.34 26.04 -11.44
CA ARG A 475 -12.91 24.94 -10.66
C ARG A 475 -14.16 24.40 -11.33
N GLN A 476 -14.30 23.08 -11.31
CA GLN A 476 -15.52 22.38 -11.67
C GLN A 476 -15.80 21.35 -10.59
N SER A 477 -17.05 21.26 -10.14
CA SER A 477 -17.42 20.28 -9.13
C SER A 477 -18.87 19.85 -9.28
N ALA A 478 -19.14 18.63 -8.86
CA ALA A 478 -20.48 18.09 -8.67
C ALA A 478 -20.58 17.66 -7.19
N THR A 479 -21.58 18.17 -6.49
CA THR A 479 -21.89 17.75 -5.12
C THR A 479 -23.19 16.97 -5.12
N VAL A 480 -23.14 15.75 -4.61
CA VAL A 480 -24.31 14.92 -4.32
C VAL A 480 -24.67 15.16 -2.85
N SER A 481 -25.93 15.47 -2.53
CA SER A 481 -26.32 15.87 -1.16
C SER A 481 -26.30 14.75 -0.14
N ASN A 482 -26.52 13.52 -0.58
CA ASN A 482 -26.58 12.32 0.24
C ASN A 482 -26.01 11.18 -0.58
N ARG A 483 -25.14 10.39 0.04
CA ARG A 483 -24.60 9.16 -0.56
C ARG A 483 -25.49 7.99 -0.13
N PRO A 484 -26.19 7.32 -1.06
CA PRO A 484 -26.97 6.13 -0.76
C PRO A 484 -26.07 4.96 -0.30
N SER A 485 -26.65 3.94 0.33
CA SER A 485 -25.91 2.74 0.77
C SER A 485 -25.39 1.91 -0.41
N THR A 486 -26.12 1.89 -1.52
CA THR A 486 -25.65 1.34 -2.80
C THR A 486 -25.81 2.38 -3.90
N PHE A 487 -24.78 2.51 -4.74
CA PHE A 487 -24.77 3.43 -5.87
C PHE A 487 -24.09 2.76 -7.06
N ASN A 488 -24.86 2.61 -8.13
CA ASN A 488 -24.45 1.99 -9.38
C ASN A 488 -24.59 2.99 -10.52
N LEU A 489 -23.51 3.12 -11.28
CA LEU A 489 -23.41 3.93 -12.49
C LEU A 489 -22.96 3.04 -13.64
N THR A 490 -23.72 3.02 -14.73
CA THR A 490 -23.28 2.46 -16.00
C THR A 490 -23.26 3.56 -17.04
N GLN A 491 -22.09 3.83 -17.59
CA GLN A 491 -21.89 4.80 -18.66
C GLN A 491 -21.56 4.07 -19.96
N THR A 492 -22.21 4.48 -21.04
CA THR A 492 -21.87 4.15 -22.42
C THR A 492 -21.63 5.42 -23.21
N SER A 493 -21.27 5.30 -24.49
CA SER A 493 -21.20 6.44 -25.41
C SER A 493 -22.55 7.17 -25.60
N GLU A 494 -23.67 6.49 -25.38
CA GLU A 494 -25.03 7.00 -25.65
C GLU A 494 -25.82 7.36 -24.39
N ALA A 495 -25.45 6.82 -23.21
CA ALA A 495 -26.23 7.05 -21.99
C ALA A 495 -25.40 6.87 -20.71
N MET A 496 -25.84 7.54 -19.64
CA MET A 496 -25.47 7.23 -18.26
C MET A 496 -26.70 6.76 -17.50
N THR A 497 -26.65 5.57 -16.93
CA THR A 497 -27.73 4.99 -16.13
C THR A 497 -27.32 4.93 -14.68
N TYR A 498 -28.18 5.46 -13.81
CA TYR A 498 -27.98 5.54 -12.37
C TYR A 498 -29.01 4.65 -11.67
N SER A 499 -28.54 3.90 -10.67
CA SER A 499 -29.37 3.11 -9.77
C SER A 499 -28.80 3.19 -8.36
N ALA A 500 -29.62 3.47 -7.37
CA ALA A 500 -29.21 3.60 -5.98
C ALA A 500 -30.21 2.93 -5.02
N SER A 501 -29.80 2.71 -3.77
CA SER A 501 -30.70 2.23 -2.71
C SER A 501 -31.83 3.21 -2.41
N ASP A 502 -31.53 4.50 -2.50
CA ASP A 502 -32.41 5.59 -2.08
C ASP A 502 -32.37 6.77 -3.05
N PRO A 503 -33.43 7.61 -3.09
CA PRO A 503 -33.44 8.83 -3.87
C PRO A 503 -32.28 9.77 -3.52
N ILE A 504 -31.79 10.48 -4.53
CA ILE A 504 -30.76 11.50 -4.37
C ILE A 504 -31.45 12.86 -4.18
N GLY A 505 -31.21 13.49 -3.04
CA GLY A 505 -31.82 14.78 -2.71
C GLY A 505 -31.49 15.84 -3.75
N THR A 506 -30.21 16.11 -3.98
CA THR A 506 -29.75 17.05 -5.00
C THR A 506 -28.42 16.65 -5.61
N ILE A 507 -28.26 16.91 -6.90
CA ILE A 507 -26.95 16.99 -7.57
C ILE A 507 -26.73 18.44 -7.97
N THR A 508 -25.71 19.07 -7.41
CA THR A 508 -25.32 20.44 -7.73
C THR A 508 -24.01 20.43 -8.50
N TYR A 509 -24.08 20.74 -9.79
CA TYR A 509 -22.90 21.01 -10.60
C TYR A 509 -22.57 22.51 -10.57
N GLY A 510 -21.30 22.84 -10.34
CA GLY A 510 -20.79 24.21 -10.33
C GLY A 510 -19.51 24.31 -11.15
N GLY A 511 -19.39 25.39 -11.92
CA GLY A 511 -18.18 25.74 -12.65
C GLY A 511 -17.82 27.21 -12.45
N GLU A 512 -16.57 27.48 -12.13
CA GLU A 512 -15.99 28.81 -11.98
C GLU A 512 -14.74 28.94 -12.84
N SER A 513 -14.68 29.97 -13.67
CA SER A 513 -13.53 30.29 -14.51
C SER A 513 -13.45 31.80 -14.70
N ALA A 514 -12.36 32.41 -14.21
CA ALA A 514 -12.12 33.85 -14.27
C ALA A 514 -13.31 34.67 -13.73
N THR A 515 -14.08 35.33 -14.60
CA THR A 515 -15.25 36.13 -14.20
C THR A 515 -16.56 35.39 -14.33
N GLN A 516 -16.59 34.16 -14.87
CA GLN A 516 -17.82 33.41 -15.12
C GLN A 516 -18.06 32.36 -14.05
N ARG A 517 -19.29 32.34 -13.52
CA ARG A 517 -19.79 31.32 -12.60
C ARG A 517 -21.09 30.74 -13.11
N ASN A 518 -21.15 29.43 -13.20
CA ASN A 518 -22.32 28.69 -13.62
C ASN A 518 -22.64 27.62 -12.58
N ALA A 519 -23.92 27.44 -12.26
CA ALA A 519 -24.38 26.36 -11.41
C ALA A 519 -25.66 25.75 -11.98
N ILE A 520 -25.76 24.43 -11.91
CA ILE A 520 -26.96 23.66 -12.21
C ILE A 520 -27.25 22.83 -10.98
N ARG A 521 -28.45 22.97 -10.42
CA ARG A 521 -28.92 22.17 -9.29
C ARG A 521 -30.14 21.37 -9.72
N LEU A 522 -29.99 20.05 -9.66
CA LEU A 522 -31.06 19.08 -9.86
C LEU A 522 -31.57 18.68 -8.48
N GLU A 523 -32.87 18.73 -8.26
CA GLU A 523 -33.49 18.40 -6.96
C GLU A 523 -34.57 17.33 -7.09
N GLY A 524 -34.62 16.44 -6.10
CA GLY A 524 -35.58 15.34 -6.02
C GLY A 524 -35.35 14.30 -7.11
N LEU A 525 -34.12 13.78 -7.21
CA LEU A 525 -33.78 12.74 -8.18
C LEU A 525 -34.22 11.37 -7.63
N PRO A 526 -34.99 10.58 -8.39
CA PRO A 526 -35.39 9.25 -7.97
C PRO A 526 -34.18 8.31 -7.86
N ALA A 527 -34.36 7.18 -7.19
CA ALA A 527 -33.32 6.18 -7.00
C ALA A 527 -32.82 5.56 -8.33
N ALA A 528 -33.60 5.65 -9.40
CA ALA A 528 -33.20 5.18 -10.73
C ALA A 528 -33.57 6.21 -11.82
N PHE A 529 -32.58 6.62 -12.59
CA PHE A 529 -32.74 7.52 -13.73
C PHE A 529 -31.64 7.31 -14.78
N SER A 530 -31.85 7.83 -15.98
CA SER A 530 -30.89 7.80 -17.07
C SER A 530 -30.73 9.19 -17.70
N LEU A 531 -29.49 9.52 -18.06
CA LEU A 531 -29.13 10.67 -18.86
C LEU A 531 -28.76 10.19 -20.26
N VAL A 532 -29.45 10.68 -21.28
CA VAL A 532 -29.11 10.42 -22.68
C VAL A 532 -27.96 11.35 -23.06
N LEU A 533 -26.90 10.80 -23.65
CA LEU A 533 -25.69 11.47 -24.09
C LEU A 533 -25.62 11.47 -25.63
N GLY A 534 -25.01 12.50 -26.22
CA GLY A 534 -24.90 12.67 -27.67
C GLY A 534 -25.35 14.06 -28.14
N ASP A 535 -25.90 14.14 -29.36
CA ASP A 535 -26.39 15.40 -29.94
C ASP A 535 -27.57 16.03 -29.18
N THR A 536 -28.26 15.22 -28.38
CA THR A 536 -29.34 15.65 -27.48
C THR A 536 -29.07 15.14 -26.08
N VAL A 537 -29.01 16.05 -25.11
CA VAL A 537 -28.96 15.69 -23.69
C VAL A 537 -30.39 15.53 -23.18
N GLY A 538 -30.72 14.35 -22.65
CA GLY A 538 -32.07 14.01 -22.19
C GLY A 538 -32.05 13.44 -20.78
N TYR A 539 -33.17 13.58 -20.05
CA TYR A 539 -33.40 12.93 -18.76
C TYR A 539 -34.58 11.98 -18.88
N VAL A 540 -34.40 10.75 -18.40
CA VAL A 540 -35.40 9.69 -18.43
C VAL A 540 -35.48 9.05 -17.05
N ALA A 541 -36.68 9.05 -16.45
CA ALA A 541 -36.96 8.36 -15.21
C ALA A 541 -38.43 7.96 -15.14
N ASN A 542 -38.74 6.98 -14.29
CA ASN A 542 -40.12 6.55 -14.02
C ASN A 542 -40.87 7.53 -13.11
N GLU A 543 -40.12 8.35 -12.37
CA GLU A 543 -40.63 9.38 -11.48
C GLU A 543 -40.06 10.75 -11.90
N PRO A 544 -40.86 11.83 -11.78
CA PRO A 544 -40.39 13.14 -12.15
C PRO A 544 -39.33 13.64 -11.16
N MET A 545 -38.30 14.31 -11.68
CA MET A 545 -37.45 15.18 -10.88
C MET A 545 -38.26 16.39 -10.39
N GLU A 546 -38.04 16.83 -9.15
CA GLU A 546 -38.83 17.93 -8.56
C GLU A 546 -38.53 19.29 -9.22
N ARG A 547 -37.24 19.62 -9.37
CA ARG A 547 -36.84 20.96 -9.86
C ARG A 547 -35.46 20.94 -10.51
N ILE A 548 -35.31 21.78 -11.53
CA ILE A 548 -34.02 22.17 -12.11
C ILE A 548 -33.82 23.67 -11.85
N GLN A 549 -32.72 24.04 -11.23
CA GLN A 549 -32.30 25.43 -11.06
C GLN A 549 -31.02 25.66 -11.84
N ILE A 550 -30.98 26.74 -12.60
CA ILE A 550 -29.82 27.10 -13.42
C ILE A 550 -29.47 28.55 -13.12
N GLN A 551 -28.20 28.79 -12.83
CA GLN A 551 -27.66 30.12 -12.64
C GLN A 551 -26.40 30.28 -13.49
N MET A 552 -26.31 31.42 -14.17
CA MET A 552 -25.13 31.86 -14.89
C MET A 552 -24.93 33.33 -14.59
N THR A 553 -23.76 33.71 -14.08
CA THR A 553 -23.50 35.09 -13.67
C THR A 553 -22.02 35.41 -13.74
N ASN A 554 -21.73 36.71 -13.82
CA ASN A 554 -20.40 37.27 -13.68
C ASN A 554 -20.22 38.07 -12.38
N ALA A 555 -21.19 37.98 -11.46
CA ALA A 555 -21.12 38.64 -10.16
C ALA A 555 -20.06 37.97 -9.27
N THR A 556 -19.32 38.79 -8.52
CA THR A 556 -18.33 38.34 -7.53
C THR A 556 -18.97 37.67 -6.31
N THR A 557 -20.29 37.75 -6.16
CA THR A 557 -21.11 37.00 -5.19
C THR A 557 -22.39 36.51 -5.92
N PRO A 558 -22.37 35.30 -6.50
CA PRO A 558 -23.48 34.74 -7.26
C PRO A 558 -24.67 34.37 -6.37
#